data_AF-A0A2U8I6K4-F1
#
_entry.id   AF-A0A2U8I6K4-F1
#
_cell.length_a   1.000
_cell.length_b   1.000
_cell.length_c   1.000
_cell.angle_alpha   90.00
_cell.angle_beta   90.00
_cell.angle_gamma   90.00
#
_symmetry.space_group_name_H-M   'P 1'
#
loop_
_entity.id
_entity.type
_entity.pdbx_description
1 polymer ?
#
loop_
_entity_poly.entity_id
_entity_poly.type
_entity_poly.pdbx_seq_one_letter_code
_entity_poly.pdbx_strand_id
1 'polypeptide(L)'
;MQTALSKTPILKTIALTLPKNQQRVARTAYVDIRSISGWLPIRNNLVYGPTNKDASRHIHEKVHVSAISVKEQPPPEGVAPVEWVLLTNLTATDAFEAEEKVNWYRLRWKIEEFFKTLKSGCCVEQCRLNTATKLTKMITLKSIIAFKLMYMTKMAALSPEATCTDVLSKIEWQTLYCRIQTTSRLPEHPPQCFRQ
;
A
#
# COMPACT_ATOMS: atom_id res chain seq x y z
N MET A 1 10.85 -1.07 -23.16
CA MET A 1 9.49 -1.26 -22.61
C MET A 1 8.70 0.04 -22.62
N GLN A 2 9.20 1.12 -22.00
CA GLN A 2 8.53 2.43 -21.98
C GLN A 2 8.22 2.98 -23.39
N THR A 3 9.17 2.85 -24.33
CA THR A 3 8.96 3.19 -25.76
C THR A 3 7.92 2.32 -26.47
N ALA A 4 7.70 1.09 -26.02
CA ALA A 4 6.66 0.22 -26.58
C ALA A 4 5.29 0.61 -26.01
N LEU A 5 5.23 0.88 -24.70
CA LEU A 5 4.05 1.39 -24.00
C LEU A 5 3.58 2.75 -24.53
N SER A 6 4.48 3.64 -24.94
CA SER A 6 4.07 4.94 -25.50
C SER A 6 3.40 4.83 -26.86
N LYS A 7 3.58 3.70 -27.56
CA LYS A 7 3.01 3.43 -28.89
C LYS A 7 1.69 2.66 -28.82
N THR A 8 1.32 2.10 -27.67
CA THR A 8 0.03 1.43 -27.53
C THR A 8 -1.11 2.44 -27.37
N PRO A 9 -2.33 2.10 -27.83
CA PRO A 9 -3.48 2.97 -27.68
C PRO A 9 -3.80 3.19 -26.20
N ILE A 10 -4.41 4.33 -25.90
CA ILE A 10 -4.95 4.60 -24.57
C ILE A 10 -6.15 3.67 -24.37
N LEU A 11 -6.12 2.88 -23.29
CA LEU A 11 -7.22 2.00 -22.91
C LEU A 11 -8.30 2.77 -22.16
N LYS A 12 -7.89 3.65 -21.24
CA LYS A 12 -8.78 4.43 -20.38
C LYS A 12 -8.07 5.65 -19.81
N THR A 13 -8.82 6.73 -19.58
CA THR A 13 -8.37 7.86 -18.77
C THR A 13 -9.13 7.83 -17.44
N ILE A 14 -8.42 7.95 -16.33
CA ILE A 14 -8.99 7.90 -14.97
C ILE A 14 -8.58 9.14 -14.17
N ALA A 15 -9.39 9.52 -13.21
CA ALA A 15 -9.05 10.53 -12.23
C ALA A 15 -8.30 9.92 -11.02
N LEU A 16 -7.17 10.51 -10.67
CA LEU A 16 -6.41 10.24 -9.46
C LEU A 16 -6.57 11.40 -8.47
N THR A 17 -7.10 11.14 -7.29
CA THR A 17 -7.06 12.09 -6.18
C THR A 17 -5.69 12.00 -5.51
N LEU A 18 -4.85 13.03 -5.70
CA LEU A 18 -3.54 13.12 -5.08
C LEU A 18 -3.64 13.92 -3.78
N PRO A 19 -3.30 13.33 -2.62
CA PRO A 19 -3.30 14.07 -1.37
C PRO A 19 -2.15 15.09 -1.34
N LYS A 20 -2.34 16.11 -0.49
CA LYS A 20 -1.30 17.09 -0.16
C LYS A 20 -0.08 16.36 0.41
N ASN A 21 1.12 16.73 -0.04
CA ASN A 21 2.37 16.37 0.60
C ASN A 21 3.26 17.62 0.76
N GLN A 22 4.51 17.46 1.18
CA GLN A 22 5.43 18.59 1.37
C GLN A 22 5.71 19.39 0.09
N GLN A 23 5.59 18.77 -1.08
CA GLN A 23 5.96 19.32 -2.39
C GLN A 23 4.76 19.68 -3.27
N ARG A 24 3.55 19.20 -2.94
CA ARG A 24 2.34 19.40 -3.77
C ARG A 24 1.10 19.66 -2.93
N VAL A 25 0.25 20.56 -3.43
CA VAL A 25 -1.12 20.74 -2.93
C VAL A 25 -1.97 19.55 -3.36
N ALA A 26 -3.01 19.24 -2.59
CA ALA A 26 -3.98 18.22 -2.97
C ALA A 26 -4.64 18.61 -4.30
N ARG A 27 -4.71 17.68 -5.26
CA ARG A 27 -5.27 17.93 -6.59
C ARG A 27 -5.77 16.65 -7.25
N THR A 28 -6.64 16.81 -8.23
CA THR A 28 -7.06 15.71 -9.13
C THR A 28 -6.14 15.71 -10.34
N ALA A 29 -5.59 14.55 -10.67
CA ALA A 29 -4.74 14.31 -11.85
C ALA A 29 -5.46 13.34 -12.80
N TYR A 30 -5.66 13.75 -14.05
CA TYR A 30 -6.20 12.87 -15.09
C TYR A 30 -5.04 12.11 -15.74
N VAL A 31 -5.09 10.77 -15.67
CA VAL A 31 -4.03 9.91 -16.17
C VAL A 31 -4.55 8.96 -17.23
N ASP A 32 -3.77 8.83 -18.30
CA ASP A 32 -3.99 7.86 -19.36
C ASP A 32 -3.34 6.53 -19.00
N ILE A 33 -4.13 5.46 -19.11
CA ILE A 33 -3.69 4.09 -18.89
C ILE A 33 -3.45 3.43 -20.25
N ARG A 34 -2.27 2.82 -20.38
CA ARG A 34 -1.91 1.94 -21.51
C ARG A 34 -1.40 0.63 -20.95
N SER A 35 -1.60 -0.46 -21.68
CA SER A 35 -1.08 -1.76 -21.28
C SER A 35 -0.44 -2.49 -22.47
N ILE A 36 0.52 -3.35 -22.16
CA ILE A 36 1.08 -4.33 -23.08
C ILE A 36 1.51 -5.56 -22.27
N SER A 37 1.24 -6.75 -22.80
CA SER A 37 1.73 -7.99 -22.21
C SER A 37 2.71 -8.67 -23.16
N GLY A 38 3.70 -9.34 -22.59
CA GLY A 38 4.67 -10.06 -23.39
C GLY A 38 5.69 -10.80 -22.56
N TRP A 39 6.57 -11.51 -23.26
CA TRP A 39 7.62 -12.31 -22.67
C TRP A 39 8.89 -11.48 -22.49
N LEU A 40 9.29 -11.27 -21.24
CA LEU A 40 10.55 -10.61 -20.90
C LEU A 40 11.65 -11.65 -20.66
N PRO A 41 12.79 -11.56 -21.35
CA PRO A 41 13.92 -12.46 -21.10
C PRO A 41 14.57 -12.13 -19.75
N ILE A 42 14.90 -13.15 -18.95
CA ILE A 42 15.70 -12.96 -17.75
C ILE A 42 17.16 -12.79 -18.17
N ARG A 43 17.76 -11.65 -17.84
CA ARG A 43 19.16 -11.30 -18.18
C ARG A 43 19.96 -10.98 -16.91
N ASN A 44 19.96 -11.91 -15.94
CA ASN A 44 20.64 -11.68 -14.67
C ASN A 44 21.89 -12.57 -14.52
N ASN A 45 23.06 -11.95 -14.51
CA ASN A 45 24.33 -12.65 -14.30
C ASN A 45 24.47 -13.25 -12.88
N LEU A 46 23.69 -12.78 -11.90
CA LEU A 46 23.65 -13.39 -10.55
C LEU A 46 22.91 -14.73 -10.54
N VAL A 47 22.00 -14.95 -11.50
CA VAL A 47 21.24 -16.20 -11.63
C VAL A 47 22.02 -17.22 -12.47
N TYR A 48 22.76 -16.75 -13.47
CA TYR A 48 23.45 -17.63 -14.43
C TYR A 48 24.99 -17.66 -14.28
N GLY A 49 25.56 -17.01 -13.27
CA GLY A 49 27.01 -16.97 -13.01
C GLY A 49 27.80 -16.02 -13.94
N PRO A 50 29.12 -15.85 -13.69
CA PRO A 50 29.98 -15.05 -14.56
C PRO A 50 30.02 -15.64 -15.97
N THR A 51 30.10 -14.76 -16.96
CA THR A 51 30.10 -15.09 -18.39
C THR A 51 31.26 -16.02 -18.76
N ASN A 52 31.01 -17.32 -18.80
CA ASN A 52 31.92 -18.27 -19.43
C ASN A 52 31.72 -18.23 -20.95
N LYS A 53 32.81 -18.12 -21.71
CA LYS A 53 32.80 -17.85 -23.16
C LYS A 53 32.20 -18.98 -24.00
N ASP A 54 32.12 -20.21 -23.45
CA ASP A 54 31.71 -21.42 -24.17
C ASP A 54 30.32 -21.97 -23.81
N ALA A 55 29.58 -21.31 -22.93
CA ALA A 55 28.19 -21.68 -22.66
C ALA A 55 27.26 -20.90 -23.59
N SER A 56 26.79 -21.56 -24.65
CA SER A 56 25.65 -21.11 -25.44
C SER A 56 24.51 -20.76 -24.48
N ARG A 57 24.26 -19.46 -24.28
CA ARG A 57 23.32 -18.99 -23.27
C ARG A 57 21.96 -19.59 -23.55
N HIS A 58 21.48 -20.46 -22.67
CA HIS A 58 20.09 -20.82 -22.59
C HIS A 58 19.30 -19.61 -22.08
N ILE A 59 19.15 -18.57 -22.91
CA ILE A 59 18.22 -17.43 -22.75
C ILE A 59 16.79 -17.94 -22.97
N HIS A 60 16.46 -19.10 -22.40
CA HIS A 60 15.19 -19.79 -22.63
C HIS A 60 14.18 -19.42 -21.54
N GLU A 61 14.63 -18.94 -20.39
CA GLU A 61 13.72 -18.46 -19.35
C GLU A 61 13.23 -17.06 -19.69
N LYS A 62 12.00 -17.02 -20.16
CA LYS A 62 11.21 -15.80 -20.33
C LYS A 62 10.11 -15.81 -19.29
N VAL A 63 9.81 -14.66 -18.72
CA VAL A 63 8.67 -14.47 -17.83
C VAL A 63 7.60 -13.70 -18.58
N HIS A 64 6.38 -14.21 -18.57
CA HIS A 64 5.25 -13.46 -19.07
C HIS A 64 4.94 -12.32 -18.09
N VAL A 65 4.95 -11.09 -18.58
CA VAL A 65 4.74 -9.88 -17.77
C VAL A 65 3.79 -8.96 -18.51
N SER A 66 2.83 -8.41 -17.77
CA SER A 66 2.04 -7.26 -18.20
C SER A 66 2.67 -5.99 -17.67
N ALA A 67 2.86 -5.02 -18.55
CA ALA A 67 3.34 -3.70 -18.21
C ALA A 67 2.21 -2.69 -18.41
N ILE A 68 1.94 -1.88 -17.39
CA ILE A 68 0.89 -0.87 -17.39
C ILE A 68 1.56 0.50 -17.26
N SER A 69 1.37 1.36 -18.25
CA SER A 69 1.79 2.77 -18.17
C SER A 69 0.63 3.60 -17.66
N VAL A 70 0.90 4.43 -16.66
CA VAL A 70 -0.01 5.46 -16.16
C VAL A 70 0.70 6.79 -16.31
N LYS A 71 0.19 7.65 -17.18
CA LYS A 71 0.82 8.95 -17.44
C LYS A 71 -0.20 10.06 -17.34
N GLU A 72 0.11 11.07 -16.54
CA GLU A 72 -0.69 12.27 -16.43
C GLU A 72 -0.77 13.00 -17.77
N GLN A 73 -1.99 13.44 -18.11
CA GLN A 73 -2.17 14.52 -19.05
C GLN A 73 -1.41 15.77 -18.55
N PRO A 74 -1.10 16.76 -19.40
CA PRO A 74 -0.20 17.85 -19.04
C PRO A 74 -0.46 18.39 -17.62
N PRO A 75 0.51 18.25 -16.69
CA PRO A 75 0.30 18.63 -15.30
C PRO A 75 0.19 20.16 -15.19
N PRO A 76 -0.35 20.68 -14.08
CA PRO A 76 -0.29 22.10 -13.77
C PRO A 76 1.16 22.62 -13.80
N GLU A 77 1.31 23.88 -14.16
CA GLU A 77 2.62 24.54 -14.26
C GLU A 77 3.43 24.39 -12.96
N GLY A 78 4.71 24.05 -13.11
CA GLY A 78 5.62 23.86 -11.97
C GLY A 78 5.44 22.56 -11.18
N VAL A 79 4.52 21.67 -11.57
CA VAL A 79 4.27 20.39 -10.88
C VAL A 79 4.77 19.21 -11.71
N ALA A 80 5.56 18.32 -11.08
CA ALA A 80 5.99 17.09 -11.72
C ALA A 80 4.78 16.17 -12.03
N PRO A 81 4.70 15.57 -13.24
CA PRO A 81 3.59 14.72 -13.64
C PRO A 81 3.58 13.40 -12.86
N VAL A 82 2.39 12.83 -12.68
CA VAL A 82 2.26 11.42 -12.32
C VAL A 82 2.66 10.56 -13.51
N GLU A 83 3.76 9.82 -13.36
CA GLU A 83 4.21 8.85 -14.36
C GLU A 83 4.64 7.55 -13.67
N TRP A 84 3.88 6.48 -13.90
CA TRP A 84 4.15 5.14 -13.38
C TRP A 84 4.25 4.13 -14.51
N VAL A 85 5.18 3.19 -14.36
CA VAL A 85 5.21 1.94 -15.13
C VAL A 85 5.12 0.80 -14.13
N LEU A 86 4.01 0.08 -14.16
CA LEU A 86 3.73 -1.03 -13.27
C LEU A 86 4.00 -2.33 -14.01
N LEU A 87 4.77 -3.22 -13.40
CA LEU A 87 5.00 -4.58 -13.91
C LEU A 87 4.24 -5.56 -13.04
N THR A 88 3.52 -6.49 -13.66
CA THR A 88 2.75 -7.50 -12.96
C THR A 88 2.78 -8.83 -13.73
N ASN A 89 2.71 -9.94 -13.00
CA ASN A 89 2.51 -11.27 -13.56
C ASN A 89 1.02 -11.57 -13.85
N LEU A 90 0.12 -10.64 -13.53
CA LEU A 90 -1.31 -10.75 -13.78
C LEU A 90 -1.68 -10.22 -15.17
N THR A 91 -2.88 -10.58 -15.64
CA THR A 91 -3.45 -10.03 -16.89
C THR A 91 -3.80 -8.54 -16.72
N ALA A 92 -3.58 -7.80 -17.80
CA ALA A 92 -4.00 -6.41 -17.94
C ALA A 92 -4.30 -6.13 -19.41
N THR A 93 -5.12 -6.97 -20.03
CA THR A 93 -5.35 -6.94 -21.49
C THR A 93 -6.36 -5.86 -21.88
N ASP A 94 -7.27 -5.50 -20.98
CA ASP A 94 -8.30 -4.49 -21.20
C ASP A 94 -8.23 -3.32 -20.20
N ALA A 95 -9.11 -2.34 -20.43
CA ALA A 95 -9.22 -1.13 -19.62
C ALA A 95 -9.59 -1.39 -18.16
N PHE A 96 -10.47 -2.37 -17.89
CA PHE A 96 -10.96 -2.68 -16.55
C PHE A 96 -9.88 -3.39 -15.74
N GLU A 97 -9.23 -4.40 -16.33
CA GLU A 97 -8.12 -5.09 -15.69
C GLU A 97 -6.96 -4.13 -15.42
N ALA A 98 -6.57 -3.28 -16.39
CA ALA A 98 -5.48 -2.35 -16.19
C ALA A 98 -5.80 -1.33 -15.07
N GLU A 99 -7.01 -0.77 -15.06
CA GLU A 99 -7.47 0.13 -14.00
C GLU A 99 -7.46 -0.53 -12.62
N GLU A 100 -7.89 -1.80 -12.50
CA GLU A 100 -7.84 -2.55 -11.25
C GLU A 100 -6.43 -2.58 -10.66
N LYS A 101 -5.42 -2.91 -11.48
CA LYS A 101 -4.03 -2.98 -11.01
C LYS A 101 -3.48 -1.60 -10.65
N VAL A 102 -3.89 -0.56 -11.37
CA VAL A 102 -3.59 0.83 -10.99
C VAL A 102 -4.22 1.14 -9.63
N ASN A 103 -5.48 0.78 -9.41
CA ASN A 103 -6.19 1.00 -8.14
C ASN A 103 -5.54 0.24 -6.98
N TRP A 104 -5.05 -0.99 -7.19
CA TRP A 104 -4.25 -1.70 -6.19
C TRP A 104 -2.94 -0.98 -5.88
N TYR A 105 -2.24 -0.50 -6.92
CA TYR A 105 -1.00 0.24 -6.73
C TYR A 105 -1.20 1.56 -5.98
N ARG A 106 -2.36 2.23 -6.14
CA ARG A 106 -2.71 3.41 -5.33
C ARG A 106 -2.69 3.10 -3.83
N LEU A 107 -2.99 1.86 -3.43
CA LEU A 107 -3.00 1.44 -2.03
C LEU A 107 -1.58 1.20 -1.47
N ARG A 108 -0.52 1.26 -2.29
CA ARG A 108 0.87 1.06 -1.85
C ARG A 108 1.23 1.96 -0.68
N TRP A 109 0.72 3.19 -0.63
CA TRP A 109 1.02 4.15 0.44
C TRP A 109 0.54 3.72 1.83
N LYS A 110 -0.40 2.77 1.93
CA LYS A 110 -0.88 2.24 3.22
C LYS A 110 0.25 1.64 4.07
N ILE A 111 1.32 1.11 3.46
CA ILE A 111 2.47 0.62 4.22
C ILE A 111 3.26 1.74 4.89
N GLU A 112 3.30 2.93 4.28
CA GLU A 112 3.96 4.10 4.86
C GLU A 112 3.14 4.66 6.03
N GLU A 113 1.80 4.63 5.94
CA GLU A 113 0.91 4.92 7.07
C GLU A 113 1.14 3.95 8.24
N PHE A 114 1.32 2.66 7.95
CA PHE A 114 1.68 1.66 8.95
C PHE A 114 3.04 2.00 9.61
N PHE A 115 4.08 2.28 8.82
CA PHE A 115 5.38 2.65 9.38
C PHE A 115 5.34 3.96 10.16
N LYS A 116 4.57 4.95 9.74
CA LYS A 116 4.34 6.19 10.51
C LYS A 116 3.67 5.88 11.85
N THR A 117 2.66 5.02 11.85
CA THR A 117 1.98 4.58 13.08
C THR A 117 2.95 3.85 14.00
N LEU A 118 3.76 2.94 13.48
CA LEU A 118 4.73 2.17 14.26
C LEU A 118 5.87 3.03 14.83
N LYS A 119 6.41 3.96 14.02
CA LYS A 119 7.55 4.81 14.39
C LYS A 119 7.13 5.99 15.25
N SER A 120 6.20 6.82 14.77
CA SER A 120 5.79 8.04 15.46
C SER A 120 4.67 7.80 16.47
N GLY A 121 3.71 6.91 16.16
CA GLY A 121 2.59 6.60 17.06
C GLY A 121 2.99 5.67 18.21
N CYS A 122 3.60 4.53 17.89
CA CYS A 122 4.04 3.55 18.88
C CYS A 122 5.48 3.80 19.38
N CYS A 123 6.18 4.82 18.87
CA CYS A 123 7.54 5.17 19.30
C CYS A 123 8.51 3.97 19.29
N VAL A 124 8.45 3.11 18.26
CA VAL A 124 9.28 1.87 18.24
C VAL A 124 10.78 2.17 18.29
N GLU A 125 11.22 3.30 17.71
CA GLU A 125 12.63 3.72 17.62
C GLU A 125 13.18 4.29 18.95
N GLN A 126 12.29 4.56 19.92
CA GLN A 126 12.66 4.98 21.27
C GLN A 126 12.93 3.80 22.21
N CYS A 127 12.69 2.55 21.78
CA CYS A 127 12.99 1.37 22.58
C CYS A 127 14.49 1.29 22.89
N ARG A 128 14.86 1.22 24.18
CA ARG A 128 16.25 1.11 24.66
C ARG A 128 16.52 -0.27 25.26
N LEU A 129 16.19 -1.33 24.52
CA LEU A 129 16.41 -2.71 24.97
C LEU A 129 17.83 -3.16 24.59
N ASN A 130 18.54 -3.75 25.55
CA ASN A 130 20.00 -4.01 25.44
C ASN A 130 20.37 -5.21 24.57
N THR A 131 19.42 -5.98 24.02
CA THR A 131 19.71 -7.14 23.16
C THR A 131 18.81 -7.18 21.94
N ALA A 132 19.34 -7.68 20.83
CA ALA A 132 18.60 -7.86 19.57
C ALA A 132 17.33 -8.69 19.78
N THR A 133 17.41 -9.80 20.52
CA THR A 133 16.25 -10.66 20.80
C THR A 133 15.13 -9.94 21.53
N LYS A 134 15.46 -9.13 22.55
CA LYS A 134 14.46 -8.32 23.27
C LYS A 134 13.86 -7.25 22.37
N LEU A 135 14.69 -6.60 21.56
CA LEU A 135 14.26 -5.59 20.60
C LEU A 135 13.30 -6.19 19.56
N THR A 136 13.63 -7.33 18.97
CA THR A 136 12.76 -8.04 18.01
C THR A 136 11.39 -8.34 18.62
N LYS A 137 11.35 -8.91 19.84
CA LYS A 137 10.08 -9.18 20.54
C LYS A 137 9.24 -7.92 20.72
N MET A 138 9.87 -6.80 21.12
CA MET A 138 9.18 -5.53 21.31
C MET A 138 8.70 -4.93 19.99
N ILE A 139 9.49 -5.01 18.91
CA ILE A 139 9.10 -4.56 17.57
C ILE A 139 7.90 -5.37 17.09
N THR A 140 7.89 -6.69 17.28
CA THR A 140 6.76 -7.56 16.91
C THR A 140 5.49 -7.14 17.64
N LEU A 141 5.57 -6.97 18.97
CA LEU A 141 4.42 -6.53 19.77
C LEU A 141 3.91 -5.15 19.32
N LYS A 142 4.81 -4.17 19.16
CA LYS A 142 4.46 -2.83 18.69
C LYS A 142 3.90 -2.84 17.26
N SER A 143 4.33 -3.76 16.41
CA SER A 143 3.79 -3.92 15.04
C SER A 143 2.32 -4.35 15.06
N ILE A 144 1.97 -5.31 15.93
CA ILE A 144 0.57 -5.75 16.12
C ILE A 144 -0.29 -4.57 16.63
N ILE A 145 0.21 -3.84 17.63
CA ILE A 145 -0.50 -2.67 18.18
C ILE A 145 -0.66 -1.57 17.12
N ALA A 146 0.39 -1.24 16.37
CA ALA A 146 0.36 -0.25 15.31
C ALA A 146 -0.65 -0.61 14.23
N PHE A 147 -0.70 -1.88 13.83
CA PHE A 147 -1.71 -2.36 12.89
C PHE A 147 -3.13 -2.20 13.46
N LYS A 148 -3.38 -2.60 14.71
CA LYS A 148 -4.70 -2.47 15.35
C LYS A 148 -5.15 -1.00 15.46
N LEU A 149 -4.23 -0.08 15.80
CA LEU A 149 -4.49 1.36 15.80
C LEU A 149 -4.85 1.89 14.41
N MET A 150 -4.07 1.51 13.39
CA MET A 150 -4.34 1.88 12.00
C MET A 150 -5.69 1.32 11.52
N TYR A 151 -6.01 0.08 11.87
CA TYR A 151 -7.29 -0.57 11.55
C TYR A 151 -8.46 0.15 12.20
N MET A 152 -8.41 0.43 13.51
CA MET A 152 -9.43 1.20 14.21
C MET A 152 -9.68 2.56 13.57
N THR A 153 -8.61 3.29 13.22
CA THR A 153 -8.73 4.59 12.56
C THR A 153 -9.46 4.49 11.21
N LYS A 154 -9.19 3.43 10.43
CA LYS A 154 -9.86 3.20 9.15
C LYS A 154 -11.31 2.76 9.32
N MET A 155 -11.60 1.92 10.32
CA MET A 155 -12.96 1.52 10.64
C MET A 155 -13.82 2.70 11.09
N ALA A 156 -13.26 3.62 11.88
CA ALA A 156 -13.94 4.86 12.27
C ALA A 156 -14.42 5.68 11.08
N ALA A 157 -13.59 5.75 10.03
CA ALA A 157 -13.91 6.51 8.82
C ALA A 157 -14.89 5.79 7.89
N LEU A 158 -14.86 4.45 7.83
CA LEU A 158 -15.68 3.66 6.91
C LEU A 158 -17.06 3.29 7.50
N SER A 159 -17.11 3.03 8.81
CA SER A 159 -18.31 2.58 9.52
C SER A 159 -18.37 3.25 10.90
N PRO A 160 -18.73 4.54 10.99
CA PRO A 160 -18.81 5.26 12.26
C PRO A 160 -19.76 4.60 13.26
N GLU A 161 -20.83 3.98 12.78
CA GLU A 161 -21.85 3.29 13.58
C GLU A 161 -21.43 1.89 14.07
N ALA A 162 -20.23 1.42 13.72
CA ALA A 162 -19.75 0.10 14.12
C ALA A 162 -19.69 -0.04 15.64
N THR A 163 -20.02 -1.23 16.13
CA THR A 163 -19.97 -1.52 17.57
C THR A 163 -18.55 -1.76 18.02
N CYS A 164 -18.21 -1.46 19.27
CA CYS A 164 -16.85 -1.67 19.77
C CYS A 164 -16.39 -3.14 19.68
N THR A 165 -17.34 -4.09 19.64
CA THR A 165 -17.10 -5.52 19.48
C THR A 165 -16.56 -5.93 18.11
N ASP A 166 -16.68 -5.07 17.09
CA ASP A 166 -16.13 -5.33 15.76
C ASP A 166 -14.60 -5.21 15.73
N VAL A 167 -14.00 -4.59 16.75
CA VAL A 167 -12.56 -4.34 16.81
C VAL A 167 -11.91 -4.77 18.13
N LEU A 168 -12.67 -4.73 19.23
CA LEU A 168 -12.22 -5.05 20.57
C LEU A 168 -12.89 -6.34 21.04
N SER A 169 -12.10 -7.22 21.63
CA SER A 169 -12.64 -8.37 22.36
C SER A 169 -13.48 -7.89 23.56
N LYS A 170 -14.31 -8.80 24.08
CA LYS A 170 -15.16 -8.52 25.25
C LYS A 170 -14.37 -7.92 26.42
N ILE A 171 -13.23 -8.53 26.76
CA ILE A 171 -12.40 -8.08 27.88
C ILE A 171 -11.79 -6.70 27.58
N GLU A 172 -11.33 -6.47 26.35
CA GLU A 172 -10.70 -5.19 25.96
C GLU A 172 -11.68 -4.03 26.07
N TRP A 173 -12.87 -4.12 25.48
CA TRP A 173 -13.82 -2.99 25.52
C TRP A 173 -14.39 -2.76 26.92
N GLN A 174 -14.67 -3.82 27.68
CA GLN A 174 -15.18 -3.70 29.05
C GLN A 174 -14.13 -3.05 29.97
N THR A 175 -12.87 -3.50 29.87
CA THR A 175 -11.76 -2.92 30.64
C THR A 175 -11.55 -1.46 30.27
N LEU A 176 -11.55 -1.15 28.96
CA LEU A 176 -11.40 0.21 28.47
C LEU A 176 -12.54 1.12 28.92
N TYR A 177 -13.78 0.64 28.85
CA TYR A 177 -14.97 1.39 29.28
C TYR A 177 -14.89 1.73 30.76
N CYS A 178 -14.66 0.74 31.63
CA CYS A 178 -14.51 0.94 33.06
C CYS A 178 -13.38 1.93 33.38
N ARG A 179 -12.26 1.84 32.66
CA ARG A 179 -11.09 2.71 32.84
C ARG A 179 -11.32 4.17 32.44
N ILE A 180 -12.06 4.39 31.35
CA ILE A 180 -12.34 5.75 30.81
C ILE A 180 -13.47 6.40 31.59
N GLN A 181 -14.57 5.67 31.84
CA GLN A 181 -15.74 6.18 32.53
C GLN A 181 -15.60 6.13 34.06
N THR A 182 -14.48 5.61 34.57
CA THR A 182 -14.16 5.50 36.00
C THR A 182 -15.30 4.83 36.78
N THR A 183 -15.81 3.72 36.24
CA THR A 183 -16.96 2.98 36.78
C THR A 183 -16.70 1.49 36.75
N SER A 184 -17.36 0.75 37.62
CA SER A 184 -17.42 -0.72 37.60
C SER A 184 -18.68 -1.24 36.90
N ARG A 185 -19.62 -0.35 36.54
CA ARG A 185 -20.88 -0.71 35.88
C ARG A 185 -20.71 -0.67 34.37
N LEU A 186 -20.97 -1.81 33.74
CA LEU A 186 -20.98 -1.94 32.28
C LEU A 186 -22.36 -1.58 31.72
N PRO A 187 -22.43 -1.02 30.50
CA PRO A 187 -23.69 -0.83 29.81
C PRO A 187 -24.31 -2.17 29.41
N GLU A 188 -25.64 -2.23 29.27
CA GLU A 188 -26.36 -3.44 28.83
C GLU A 188 -25.99 -3.84 27.40
N HIS A 189 -25.74 -2.84 26.54
CA HIS A 189 -25.31 -3.04 25.16
C HIS A 189 -23.90 -2.46 24.93
N PRO A 190 -23.06 -3.12 24.10
CA PRO A 190 -21.76 -2.59 23.73
C PRO A 190 -21.88 -1.19 23.11
N PRO A 191 -21.06 -0.22 23.53
CA PRO A 191 -21.09 1.11 22.95
C PRO A 191 -20.63 1.09 21.48
N GLN A 192 -20.95 2.15 20.76
CA GLN A 192 -20.35 2.43 19.46
C GLN A 192 -18.83 2.59 19.62
N CYS A 193 -18.08 2.09 18.65
CA CYS A 193 -16.62 2.07 18.70
C CYS A 193 -16.01 3.47 18.56
N PHE A 194 -16.71 4.37 17.87
CA PHE A 194 -16.21 5.69 17.51
C PHE A 194 -17.24 6.75 17.89
N ARG A 195 -16.79 7.86 18.49
CA ARG A 195 -17.66 9.02 18.66
C ARG A 195 -17.68 9.79 17.35
N GLN A 196 -18.88 10.16 16.90
CA GLN A 196 -19.07 11.18 15.86
C GLN A 196 -18.56 12.54 16.35
#